data_AF-A0A109QWQ7-F1
#
_entry.id   AF-A0A109QWQ7-F1
#
_cell.length_a   1.000
_cell.length_b   1.000
_cell.length_c   1.000
_cell.angle_alpha   90.00
_cell.angle_beta   90.00
_cell.angle_gamma   90.00
#
_symmetry.space_group_name_H-M   'P 1'
#
loop_
_entity.id
_entity.type
_entity.pdbx_description
1 polymer ?
#
loop_
_entity_poly.entity_id
_entity_poly.type
_entity_poly.pdbx_seq_one_letter_code
_entity_poly.pdbx_strand_id
1 'polypeptide(L)'
;MPERTDLGAGLVAFAERRWDDACTLLGGAEAAAPLLLDQLEMLARAAALCGRDDEAFDALARTYHGYLAVEAPTDADELRAARAAFWLGYRLGSLHERGRSHAWLARSAELANRHPGAVEHGYLLLPGIHHLLHLGDAAGSAATAAEAVAIGFRHSDAELQALGTQLRGRALLADGLLDAAVDAFGEAMLLAADDSVTELPRGLVYCSVLDGCQQAFAVERAREWAEVLSDWALAQPQLLLFTGRCRVHRAELLCLGGAWQAALAEAETVIANPRAEAHELGAANYQRGEIYRLRGEFALAEVAYRDANDCGHDPHPGLALLRLAEGRADDAAAGIGRVLATTEQSLSRAQVLPAAIEIALTRGAIADAAALSAELDRIAQAHPSTLLETLAVQASGLLALADGRPADALPQLRRAQSAWVDLDSPYYVARVRTLLGECLSALGDGEGARWEQTAAEAALVRLGAAPDLARLRAGRPAADSRQYAITPRELQVLRLAASGLTNKAIATELQVSTRTVDRHMSELMRRIGVSSRVAATAYAYEHGLLGG
;
A
#
# COMPACT_ATOMS: atom_id res chain seq x y z
N MET A 1 -18.06 -45.63 -13.71
CA MET A 1 -16.75 -45.02 -14.06
C MET A 1 -16.71 -43.50 -13.82
N PRO A 2 -17.03 -42.99 -12.62
CA PRO A 2 -16.77 -41.59 -12.25
C PRO A 2 -15.31 -41.35 -11.78
N GLU A 3 -14.66 -42.35 -11.17
CA GLU A 3 -13.34 -42.21 -10.50
C GLU A 3 -12.17 -41.80 -11.41
N ARG A 4 -12.15 -42.25 -12.68
CA ARG A 4 -11.11 -41.84 -13.65
C ARG A 4 -11.33 -40.45 -14.24
N THR A 5 -12.54 -39.91 -14.11
CA THR A 5 -12.94 -38.63 -14.69
C THR A 5 -12.48 -37.48 -13.79
N ASP A 6 -12.56 -37.65 -12.47
CA ASP A 6 -12.19 -36.62 -11.49
C ASP A 6 -10.68 -36.41 -11.41
N LEU A 7 -9.86 -37.48 -11.45
CA LEU A 7 -8.40 -37.35 -11.51
C LEU A 7 -7.94 -36.62 -12.79
N GLY A 8 -8.47 -37.01 -13.95
CA GLY A 8 -8.14 -36.36 -15.22
C GLY A 8 -8.52 -34.88 -15.22
N ALA A 9 -9.73 -34.56 -14.73
CA ALA A 9 -10.19 -33.18 -14.60
C ALA A 9 -9.36 -32.37 -13.58
N GLY A 10 -8.96 -32.98 -12.47
CA GLY A 10 -8.12 -32.36 -11.45
C GLY A 10 -6.72 -32.02 -11.96
N LEU A 11 -6.10 -32.92 -12.74
CA LEU A 11 -4.80 -32.65 -13.38
C LEU A 11 -4.89 -31.53 -14.44
N VAL A 12 -5.98 -31.49 -15.21
CA VAL A 12 -6.23 -30.39 -16.16
C VAL A 12 -6.44 -29.08 -15.41
N ALA A 13 -7.26 -29.07 -14.36
CA ALA A 13 -7.46 -27.88 -13.52
C ALA A 13 -6.14 -27.38 -12.92
N PHE A 14 -5.29 -28.31 -12.48
CA PHE A 14 -3.96 -28.00 -11.96
C PHE A 14 -3.08 -27.32 -13.03
N ALA A 15 -3.01 -27.90 -14.23
CA ALA A 15 -2.23 -27.34 -15.34
C ALA A 15 -2.75 -25.97 -15.82
N GLU A 16 -4.07 -25.75 -15.76
CA GLU A 16 -4.74 -24.49 -16.08
C GLU A 16 -4.72 -23.49 -14.92
N ARG A 17 -4.04 -23.81 -13.80
CA ARG A 17 -3.94 -22.96 -12.59
C ARG A 17 -5.30 -22.62 -11.97
N ARG A 18 -6.30 -23.49 -12.15
CA ARG A 18 -7.60 -23.43 -11.45
C ARG A 18 -7.47 -24.12 -10.10
N TRP A 19 -6.75 -23.49 -9.18
CA TRP A 19 -6.30 -24.07 -7.90
C TRP A 19 -7.42 -24.65 -7.04
N ASP A 20 -8.56 -23.96 -6.91
CA ASP A 20 -9.68 -24.41 -6.07
C ASP A 20 -10.37 -25.65 -6.67
N ASP A 21 -10.55 -25.66 -8.00
CA ASP A 21 -11.05 -26.82 -8.74
C ASP A 21 -10.05 -27.97 -8.64
N ALA A 22 -8.76 -27.69 -8.84
CA ALA A 22 -7.70 -28.70 -8.74
C ALA A 22 -7.65 -29.32 -7.35
N CYS A 23 -7.69 -28.51 -6.29
CA CYS A 23 -7.71 -28.98 -4.92
C CYS A 23 -8.94 -29.86 -4.65
N THR A 24 -10.12 -29.41 -5.08
CA THR A 24 -11.38 -30.14 -4.85
C THR A 24 -11.42 -31.46 -5.64
N LEU A 25 -11.03 -31.44 -6.92
CA LEU A 25 -11.06 -32.61 -7.79
C LEU A 25 -9.98 -33.64 -7.42
N LEU A 26 -8.76 -33.18 -7.11
CA LEU A 26 -7.68 -34.07 -6.67
C LEU A 26 -7.97 -34.64 -5.27
N GLY A 27 -8.50 -33.84 -4.35
CA GLY A 27 -8.92 -34.33 -3.02
C GLY A 27 -10.06 -35.35 -3.10
N GLY A 28 -11.02 -35.14 -4.02
CA GLY A 28 -12.07 -36.11 -4.32
C GLY A 28 -11.53 -37.42 -4.92
N ALA A 29 -10.59 -37.31 -5.87
CA ALA A 29 -9.92 -38.47 -6.47
C ALA A 29 -9.12 -39.27 -5.42
N GLU A 30 -8.40 -38.58 -4.54
CA GLU A 30 -7.66 -39.18 -3.42
C GLU A 30 -8.55 -39.96 -2.45
N ALA A 31 -9.72 -39.42 -2.12
CA ALA A 31 -10.69 -40.10 -1.25
C ALA A 31 -11.26 -41.38 -1.89
N ALA A 32 -11.33 -41.43 -3.22
CA ALA A 32 -11.80 -42.60 -3.97
C ALA A 32 -10.71 -43.66 -4.15
N ALA A 33 -9.49 -43.23 -4.48
CA ALA A 33 -8.32 -44.10 -4.62
C ALA A 33 -7.04 -43.32 -4.32
N PRO A 34 -6.05 -43.94 -3.63
CA PRO A 34 -4.79 -43.27 -3.32
C PRO A 34 -4.09 -42.73 -4.59
N LEU A 35 -3.77 -41.44 -4.57
CA LEU A 35 -3.02 -40.77 -5.61
C LEU A 35 -1.56 -41.24 -5.63
N LEU A 36 -0.92 -41.09 -6.79
CA LEU A 36 0.53 -41.19 -6.90
C LEU A 36 1.20 -40.05 -6.12
N LEU A 37 2.43 -40.25 -5.65
CA LEU A 37 3.13 -39.25 -4.83
C LEU A 37 3.26 -37.89 -5.53
N ASP A 38 3.58 -37.88 -6.82
CA ASP A 38 3.64 -36.64 -7.62
C ASP A 38 2.29 -35.90 -7.69
N GLN A 39 1.18 -36.65 -7.71
CA GLN A 39 -0.17 -36.09 -7.74
C GLN A 39 -0.57 -35.58 -6.34
N LEU A 40 -0.09 -36.22 -5.28
CA LEU A 40 -0.27 -35.78 -3.91
C LEU A 40 0.50 -34.49 -3.62
N GLU A 41 1.69 -34.33 -4.21
CA GLU A 41 2.43 -33.05 -4.20
C GLU A 41 1.65 -31.94 -4.93
N MET A 42 1.00 -32.25 -6.06
CA MET A 42 0.13 -31.31 -6.76
C MET A 42 -1.07 -30.90 -5.90
N LEU A 43 -1.73 -31.86 -5.22
CA LEU A 43 -2.81 -31.58 -4.28
C LEU A 43 -2.31 -30.69 -3.13
N ALA A 44 -1.17 -31.02 -2.52
CA ALA A 44 -0.56 -30.22 -1.46
C ALA A 44 -0.35 -28.77 -1.88
N ARG A 45 0.20 -28.56 -3.08
CA ARG A 45 0.43 -27.22 -3.64
C ARG A 45 -0.88 -26.48 -3.91
N ALA A 46 -1.85 -27.11 -4.55
CA ALA A 46 -3.16 -26.50 -4.80
C ALA A 46 -3.86 -26.11 -3.48
N ALA A 47 -3.85 -27.01 -2.50
CA ALA A 47 -4.42 -26.77 -1.17
C ALA A 47 -3.71 -25.59 -0.46
N ALA A 48 -2.38 -25.53 -0.50
CA ALA A 48 -1.61 -24.44 0.08
C ALA A 48 -1.95 -23.09 -0.56
N LEU A 49 -2.01 -23.02 -1.89
CA LEU A 49 -2.36 -21.80 -2.63
C LEU A 49 -3.79 -21.32 -2.32
N CYS A 50 -4.71 -22.24 -2.08
CA CYS A 50 -6.08 -21.97 -1.64
C CYS A 50 -6.23 -21.73 -0.13
N GLY A 51 -5.15 -21.69 0.65
CA GLY A 51 -5.22 -21.53 2.12
C GLY A 51 -5.95 -22.65 2.84
N ARG A 52 -5.96 -23.87 2.28
CA ARG A 52 -6.47 -25.11 2.89
C ARG A 52 -5.31 -25.82 3.59
N ASP A 53 -4.74 -25.15 4.59
CA ASP A 53 -3.46 -25.56 5.22
C ASP A 53 -3.49 -26.98 5.79
N ASP A 54 -4.59 -27.42 6.42
CA ASP A 54 -4.70 -28.77 6.97
C ASP A 54 -4.58 -29.87 5.90
N GLU A 55 -5.20 -29.67 4.74
CA GLU A 55 -5.14 -30.60 3.61
C GLU A 55 -3.75 -30.56 2.95
N ALA A 56 -3.15 -29.38 2.84
CA ALA A 56 -1.77 -29.24 2.38
C ALA A 56 -0.79 -29.99 3.31
N PHE A 57 -0.96 -29.86 4.63
CA PHE A 57 -0.13 -30.55 5.61
C PHE A 57 -0.29 -32.06 5.59
N ASP A 58 -1.52 -32.56 5.46
CA ASP A 58 -1.77 -34.00 5.31
C ASP A 58 -1.10 -34.54 4.05
N ALA A 59 -1.33 -33.88 2.90
CA ALA A 59 -0.75 -34.29 1.62
C ALA A 59 0.80 -34.27 1.65
N LEU A 60 1.43 -33.24 2.24
CA LEU A 60 2.90 -33.18 2.40
C LEU A 60 3.43 -34.25 3.35
N ALA A 61 2.76 -34.50 4.48
CA ALA A 61 3.18 -35.53 5.44
C ALA A 61 3.10 -36.94 4.82
N ARG A 62 2.04 -37.20 4.06
CA ARG A 62 1.86 -38.46 3.33
C ARG A 62 2.85 -38.62 2.19
N THR A 63 3.19 -37.53 1.49
CA THR A 63 4.26 -37.51 0.48
C THR A 63 5.60 -37.88 1.10
N TYR A 64 5.96 -37.25 2.24
CA TYR A 64 7.17 -37.59 3.00
C TYR A 64 7.22 -39.08 3.37
N HIS A 65 6.14 -39.62 3.94
CA HIS A 65 6.10 -41.02 4.32
C HIS A 65 6.10 -41.97 3.11
N GLY A 66 5.45 -41.58 2.01
CA GLY A 66 5.35 -42.37 0.79
C GLY A 66 6.69 -42.61 0.12
N TYR A 67 7.52 -41.58 -0.03
CA TYR A 67 8.87 -41.73 -0.61
C TYR A 67 9.78 -42.62 0.25
N LEU A 68 9.63 -42.60 1.57
CA LEU A 68 10.42 -43.43 2.48
C LEU A 68 9.86 -44.85 2.66
N ALA A 69 8.63 -45.12 2.24
CA ALA A 69 8.01 -46.44 2.34
C ALA A 69 8.41 -47.39 1.20
N VAL A 70 9.07 -46.88 0.16
CA VAL A 70 9.61 -47.69 -0.94
C VAL A 70 10.70 -48.62 -0.41
N GLU A 71 10.70 -49.87 -0.86
CA GLU A 71 11.76 -50.83 -0.50
C GLU A 71 13.09 -50.37 -1.12
N ALA A 72 14.03 -49.94 -0.26
CA ALA A 72 15.28 -49.26 -0.63
C ALA A 72 15.04 -47.94 -1.42
N PRO A 73 14.67 -46.84 -0.73
CA PRO A 73 14.45 -45.55 -1.37
C PRO A 73 15.73 -45.06 -2.06
N THR A 74 15.58 -44.47 -3.24
CA THR A 74 16.71 -43.85 -3.95
C THR A 74 17.10 -42.53 -3.28
N ASP A 75 18.31 -42.04 -3.56
CA ASP A 75 18.73 -40.70 -3.10
C ASP A 75 17.71 -39.62 -3.52
N ALA A 76 17.12 -39.73 -4.71
CA ALA A 76 16.08 -38.82 -5.18
C ALA A 76 14.80 -38.90 -4.35
N ASP A 77 14.39 -40.11 -3.93
CA ASP A 77 13.21 -40.29 -3.06
C ASP A 77 13.45 -39.66 -1.69
N GLU A 78 14.63 -39.88 -1.09
CA GLU A 78 14.99 -39.25 0.20
C GLU A 78 15.02 -37.72 0.09
N LEU A 79 15.56 -37.16 -0.99
CA LEU A 79 15.59 -35.70 -1.20
C LEU A 79 14.19 -35.11 -1.46
N ARG A 80 13.30 -35.82 -2.17
CA ARG A 80 11.89 -35.40 -2.30
C ARG A 80 11.11 -35.49 -1.00
N ALA A 81 11.37 -36.52 -0.19
CA ALA A 81 10.86 -36.56 1.18
C ALA A 81 11.36 -35.37 2.00
N ALA A 82 12.67 -35.07 1.94
CA ALA A 82 13.26 -33.92 2.63
C ALA A 82 12.59 -32.59 2.20
N ARG A 83 12.28 -32.46 0.91
CA ARG A 83 11.56 -31.32 0.32
C ARG A 83 10.14 -31.16 0.87
N ALA A 84 9.38 -32.26 0.93
CA ALA A 84 8.02 -32.26 1.47
C ALA A 84 8.02 -31.87 2.95
N ALA A 85 8.94 -32.44 3.75
CA ALA A 85 9.12 -32.09 5.15
C ALA A 85 9.53 -30.62 5.34
N PHE A 86 10.39 -30.09 4.47
CA PHE A 86 10.80 -28.68 4.49
C PHE A 86 9.59 -27.75 4.31
N TRP A 87 8.82 -27.90 3.24
CA TRP A 87 7.69 -27.01 2.95
C TRP A 87 6.61 -27.05 4.02
N LEU A 88 6.34 -28.24 4.57
CA LEU A 88 5.43 -28.42 5.69
C LEU A 88 5.95 -27.68 6.93
N GLY A 89 7.21 -27.91 7.31
CA GLY A 89 7.86 -27.24 8.44
C GLY A 89 7.94 -25.71 8.28
N TYR A 90 8.25 -25.23 7.08
CA TYR A 90 8.36 -23.82 6.74
C TYR A 90 7.01 -23.11 6.89
N ARG A 91 5.93 -23.69 6.34
CA ARG A 91 4.57 -23.12 6.45
C ARG A 91 4.03 -23.16 7.89
N LEU A 92 4.28 -24.22 8.65
CA LEU A 92 3.96 -24.25 10.09
C LEU A 92 4.69 -23.14 10.85
N GLY A 93 5.92 -22.82 10.46
CA GLY A 93 6.69 -21.72 11.03
C GLY A 93 5.99 -20.38 10.85
N SER A 94 5.48 -20.10 9.64
CA SER A 94 4.72 -18.86 9.39
C SER A 94 3.44 -18.78 10.22
N LEU A 95 2.76 -19.90 10.47
CA LEU A 95 1.56 -19.99 11.32
C LEU A 95 1.87 -20.01 12.83
N HIS A 96 3.13 -19.80 13.22
CA HIS A 96 3.59 -19.75 14.61
C HIS A 96 3.45 -21.08 15.39
N GLU A 97 3.31 -22.20 14.68
CA GLU A 97 3.28 -23.57 15.20
C GLU A 97 4.71 -24.10 15.47
N ARG A 98 5.46 -23.39 16.33
CA ARG A 98 6.92 -23.56 16.49
C ARG A 98 7.37 -24.99 16.74
N GLY A 99 6.66 -25.72 17.62
CA GLY A 99 7.01 -27.10 17.97
C GLY A 99 6.89 -28.06 16.78
N ARG A 100 5.77 -27.98 16.05
CA ARG A 100 5.55 -28.81 14.86
C ARG A 100 6.48 -28.40 13.72
N SER A 101 6.69 -27.10 13.52
CA SER A 101 7.64 -26.57 12.53
C SER A 101 9.05 -27.12 12.75
N HIS A 102 9.58 -26.99 13.97
CA HIS A 102 10.93 -27.47 14.30
C HIS A 102 11.07 -28.99 14.08
N ALA A 103 10.07 -29.78 14.47
CA ALA A 103 10.09 -31.23 14.30
C ALA A 103 10.16 -31.65 12.81
N TRP A 104 9.41 -30.99 11.94
CA TRP A 104 9.44 -31.28 10.49
C TRP A 104 10.72 -30.79 9.81
N LEU A 105 11.21 -29.60 10.18
CA LEU A 105 12.50 -29.10 9.68
C LEU A 105 13.66 -30.01 10.12
N ALA A 106 13.62 -30.56 11.34
CA ALA A 106 14.62 -31.53 11.79
C ALA A 106 14.61 -32.83 10.97
N ARG A 107 13.42 -33.33 10.59
CA ARG A 107 13.29 -34.49 9.67
C ARG A 107 13.84 -34.21 8.29
N SER A 108 13.58 -33.01 7.76
CA SER A 108 14.14 -32.56 6.49
C SER A 108 15.67 -32.51 6.55
N ALA A 109 16.22 -31.93 7.61
CA ALA A 109 17.67 -31.86 7.86
C ALA A 109 18.31 -33.24 8.00
N GLU A 110 17.67 -34.18 8.70
CA GLU A 110 18.18 -35.54 8.84
C GLU A 110 18.40 -36.21 7.48
N LEU A 111 17.42 -36.11 6.58
CA LEU A 111 17.52 -36.67 5.23
C LEU A 111 18.55 -35.91 4.38
N ALA A 112 18.54 -34.57 4.41
CA ALA A 112 19.52 -33.78 3.66
C ALA A 112 20.97 -34.12 4.08
N ASN A 113 21.24 -34.29 5.38
CA ASN A 113 22.57 -34.61 5.90
C ASN A 113 23.12 -35.96 5.43
N ARG A 114 22.27 -36.88 4.96
CA ARG A 114 22.70 -38.15 4.35
C ARG A 114 23.27 -37.95 2.93
N HIS A 115 22.98 -36.80 2.32
CA HIS A 115 23.34 -36.43 0.95
C HIS A 115 24.17 -35.14 0.94
N PRO A 116 25.46 -35.18 1.34
CA PRO A 116 26.30 -34.00 1.39
C PRO A 116 26.35 -33.26 0.04
N GLY A 117 26.10 -31.95 0.08
CA GLY A 117 26.07 -31.12 -1.13
C GLY A 117 24.75 -31.13 -1.88
N ALA A 118 23.68 -31.73 -1.34
CA ALA A 118 22.33 -31.59 -1.91
C ALA A 118 21.77 -30.17 -1.72
N VAL A 119 20.91 -29.72 -2.65
CA VAL A 119 20.35 -28.36 -2.66
C VAL A 119 19.43 -28.07 -1.46
N GLU A 120 18.87 -29.12 -0.86
CA GLU A 120 18.01 -29.10 0.33
C GLU A 120 18.69 -28.41 1.52
N HIS A 121 20.03 -28.50 1.62
CA HIS A 121 20.79 -27.76 2.63
C HIS A 121 20.56 -26.25 2.53
N GLY A 122 20.47 -25.72 1.31
CA GLY A 122 20.24 -24.29 1.10
C GLY A 122 18.84 -23.85 1.53
N TYR A 123 17.83 -24.69 1.34
CA TYR A 123 16.48 -24.41 1.82
C TYR A 123 16.38 -24.41 3.34
N LEU A 124 17.10 -25.32 4.01
CA LEU A 124 17.18 -25.36 5.47
C LEU A 124 17.86 -24.13 6.10
N LEU A 125 18.55 -23.32 5.31
CA LEU A 125 19.08 -22.02 5.75
C LEU A 125 17.99 -20.95 5.87
N LEU A 126 16.90 -21.04 5.09
CA LEU A 126 15.87 -20.00 5.02
C LEU A 126 15.18 -19.70 6.36
N PRO A 127 14.74 -20.69 7.17
CA PRO A 127 14.22 -20.43 8.53
C PRO A 127 15.25 -19.77 9.44
N GLY A 128 16.53 -20.14 9.31
CA GLY A 128 17.63 -19.58 10.10
C GLY A 128 17.82 -18.09 9.82
N ILE A 129 17.70 -17.68 8.56
CA ILE A 129 17.78 -16.26 8.16
C ILE A 129 16.68 -15.43 8.85
N HIS A 130 15.42 -15.90 8.82
CA HIS A 130 14.31 -15.22 9.51
C HIS A 130 14.54 -15.14 11.03
N HIS A 131 15.08 -16.20 11.61
CA HIS A 131 15.39 -16.22 13.04
C HIS A 131 16.47 -15.19 13.40
N LEU A 132 17.54 -15.09 12.61
CA LEU A 132 18.61 -14.11 12.81
C LEU A 132 18.10 -12.67 12.67
N LEU A 133 17.24 -12.41 11.68
CA LEU A 133 16.56 -11.11 11.55
C LEU A 133 15.73 -10.77 12.79
N HIS A 134 14.99 -11.74 13.34
CA HIS A 134 14.20 -11.54 14.56
C HIS A 134 15.07 -11.24 15.78
N LEU A 135 16.28 -11.81 15.85
CA LEU A 135 17.26 -11.52 16.89
C LEU A 135 18.03 -10.21 16.68
N GLY A 136 17.83 -9.53 15.53
CA GLY A 136 18.57 -8.32 15.16
C GLY A 136 19.98 -8.59 14.63
N ASP A 137 20.34 -9.83 14.30
CA ASP A 137 21.64 -10.19 13.71
C ASP A 137 21.59 -10.06 12.18
N ALA A 138 21.66 -8.81 11.69
CA ALA A 138 21.64 -8.52 10.26
C ALA A 138 22.86 -9.11 9.53
N ALA A 139 24.04 -9.12 10.16
CA ALA A 139 25.27 -9.63 9.55
C ALA A 139 25.23 -11.16 9.39
N GLY A 140 24.85 -11.90 10.43
CA GLY A 140 24.66 -13.34 10.38
C GLY A 140 23.56 -13.73 9.38
N SER A 141 22.47 -12.98 9.37
CA SER A 141 21.39 -13.13 8.38
C SER A 141 21.90 -12.96 6.94
N ALA A 142 22.67 -11.90 6.66
CA ALA A 142 23.22 -11.64 5.32
C ALA A 142 24.20 -12.73 4.87
N ALA A 143 25.08 -13.19 5.76
CA ALA A 143 26.01 -14.28 5.49
C ALA A 143 25.27 -15.59 5.15
N THR A 144 24.25 -15.92 5.94
CA THR A 144 23.43 -17.13 5.76
C THR A 144 22.61 -17.05 4.46
N ALA A 145 22.07 -15.87 4.12
CA ALA A 145 21.38 -15.63 2.85
C ALA A 145 22.33 -15.76 1.65
N ALA A 146 23.56 -15.24 1.75
CA ALA A 146 24.56 -15.39 0.70
C ALA A 146 24.93 -16.87 0.45
N GLU A 147 25.01 -17.68 1.50
CA GLU A 147 25.23 -19.12 1.39
C GLU A 147 24.06 -19.82 0.67
N ALA A 148 22.81 -19.51 1.04
CA ALA A 148 21.62 -20.04 0.39
C ALA A 148 21.59 -19.70 -1.11
N VAL A 149 21.87 -18.44 -1.46
CA VAL A 149 21.98 -17.98 -2.85
C VAL A 149 23.07 -18.74 -3.60
N ALA A 150 24.25 -18.90 -2.99
CA ALA A 150 25.36 -19.62 -3.60
C ALA A 150 25.05 -21.10 -3.84
N ILE A 151 24.31 -21.76 -2.92
CA ILE A 151 23.80 -23.12 -3.13
C ILE A 151 22.83 -23.13 -4.32
N GLY A 152 21.86 -22.21 -4.35
CA GLY A 152 20.89 -22.10 -5.45
C GLY A 152 21.55 -21.99 -6.81
N PHE A 153 22.57 -21.14 -6.96
CA PHE A 153 23.32 -20.99 -8.21
C PHE A 153 24.15 -22.24 -8.57
N ARG A 154 24.78 -22.90 -7.58
CA ARG A 154 25.56 -24.14 -7.85
C ARG A 154 24.71 -25.27 -8.41
N HIS A 155 23.45 -25.35 -7.98
CA HIS A 155 22.52 -26.40 -8.39
C HIS A 155 21.58 -25.98 -9.52
N SER A 156 21.68 -24.74 -10.02
CA SER A 156 20.73 -24.17 -10.97
C SER A 156 19.28 -24.25 -10.48
N ASP A 157 19.07 -24.14 -9.17
CA ASP A 157 17.75 -24.19 -8.54
C ASP A 157 17.16 -22.77 -8.46
N ALA A 158 16.23 -22.47 -9.36
CA ALA A 158 15.66 -21.13 -9.51
C ALA A 158 14.86 -20.68 -8.28
N GLU A 159 14.17 -21.59 -7.62
CA GLU A 159 13.36 -21.27 -6.43
C GLU A 159 14.25 -20.85 -5.26
N LEU A 160 15.34 -21.58 -4.99
CA LEU A 160 16.28 -21.22 -3.95
C LEU A 160 17.04 -19.94 -4.27
N GLN A 161 17.41 -19.73 -5.54
CA GLN A 161 18.00 -18.46 -5.98
C GLN A 161 17.08 -17.28 -5.65
N ALA A 162 15.80 -17.37 -6.02
CA ALA A 162 14.83 -16.30 -5.76
C ALA A 162 14.58 -16.09 -4.25
N LEU A 163 14.33 -17.17 -3.50
CA LEU A 163 14.06 -17.12 -2.06
C LEU A 163 15.28 -16.65 -1.25
N GLY A 164 16.48 -17.12 -1.57
CA GLY A 164 17.71 -16.67 -0.93
C GLY A 164 17.98 -15.19 -1.22
N THR A 165 17.79 -14.76 -2.47
CA THR A 165 18.08 -13.38 -2.89
C THR A 165 17.14 -12.38 -2.24
N GLN A 166 15.84 -12.68 -2.11
CA GLN A 166 14.94 -11.79 -1.37
C GLN A 166 15.32 -11.69 0.11
N LEU A 167 15.72 -12.80 0.75
CA LEU A 167 16.14 -12.77 2.15
C LEU A 167 17.46 -12.02 2.34
N ARG A 168 18.36 -12.05 1.36
CA ARG A 168 19.54 -11.17 1.35
C ARG A 168 19.12 -9.70 1.35
N GLY A 169 18.12 -9.33 0.54
CA GLY A 169 17.53 -7.98 0.58
C GLY A 169 16.98 -7.62 1.96
N ARG A 170 16.29 -8.55 2.64
CA ARG A 170 15.80 -8.34 4.02
C ARG A 170 16.94 -8.11 5.02
N ALA A 171 18.04 -8.84 4.88
CA ALA A 171 19.22 -8.67 5.72
C ALA A 171 19.90 -7.31 5.52
N LEU A 172 20.07 -6.89 4.26
CA LEU A 172 20.62 -5.58 3.91
C LEU A 172 19.74 -4.44 4.43
N LEU A 173 18.42 -4.60 4.34
CA LEU A 173 17.46 -3.65 4.88
C LEU A 173 17.57 -3.54 6.41
N ALA A 174 17.70 -4.67 7.11
CA ALA A 174 17.89 -4.68 8.56
C ALA A 174 19.22 -4.04 8.99
N ASP A 175 20.24 -4.07 8.13
CA ASP A 175 21.53 -3.38 8.32
C ASP A 175 21.50 -1.89 7.93
N GLY A 176 20.36 -1.39 7.42
CA GLY A 176 20.17 0.00 7.01
C GLY A 176 20.70 0.35 5.61
N LEU A 177 21.15 -0.65 4.84
CA LEU A 177 21.69 -0.51 3.48
C LEU A 177 20.57 -0.52 2.43
N LEU A 178 19.82 0.58 2.35
CA LEU A 178 18.58 0.66 1.56
C LEU A 178 18.75 0.39 0.07
N ASP A 179 19.68 1.07 -0.61
CA ASP A 179 19.90 0.90 -2.05
C ASP A 179 20.27 -0.55 -2.40
N ALA A 180 21.21 -1.13 -1.64
CA ALA A 180 21.63 -2.51 -1.84
C ALA A 180 20.48 -3.49 -1.57
N ALA A 181 19.61 -3.21 -0.59
CA ALA A 181 18.42 -4.01 -0.34
C ALA A 181 17.44 -3.95 -1.52
N VAL A 182 17.17 -2.75 -2.04
CA VAL A 182 16.29 -2.52 -3.20
C VAL A 182 16.83 -3.19 -4.46
N ASP A 183 18.14 -3.15 -4.69
CA ASP A 183 18.79 -3.85 -5.79
C ASP A 183 18.65 -5.38 -5.66
N ALA A 184 18.88 -5.92 -4.46
CA ALA A 184 18.69 -7.34 -4.18
C ALA A 184 17.21 -7.76 -4.37
N PHE A 185 16.26 -6.91 -3.98
CA PHE A 185 14.84 -7.16 -4.24
C PHE A 185 14.53 -7.18 -5.74
N GLY A 186 15.10 -6.28 -6.53
CA GLY A 186 14.95 -6.28 -7.98
C GLY A 186 15.48 -7.57 -8.63
N GLU A 187 16.66 -8.03 -8.19
CA GLU A 187 17.22 -9.31 -8.65
C GLU A 187 16.30 -10.49 -8.28
N ALA A 188 15.77 -10.51 -7.06
CA ALA A 188 14.85 -11.56 -6.62
C ALA A 188 13.55 -11.59 -7.43
N MET A 189 13.01 -10.42 -7.80
CA MET A 189 11.81 -10.32 -8.66
C MET A 189 12.06 -10.87 -10.05
N LEU A 190 13.23 -10.58 -10.64
CA LEU A 190 13.62 -11.13 -11.95
C LEU A 190 13.73 -12.65 -11.92
N LEU A 191 14.35 -13.20 -10.87
CA LEU A 191 14.45 -14.65 -10.67
C LEU A 191 13.07 -15.28 -10.47
N ALA A 192 12.19 -14.66 -9.67
CA ALA A 192 10.84 -15.16 -9.40
C ALA A 192 9.91 -15.07 -10.62
N ALA A 193 10.17 -14.17 -11.56
CA ALA A 193 9.41 -14.03 -12.80
C ALA A 193 9.68 -15.15 -13.81
N ASP A 194 10.76 -15.93 -13.63
CA ASP A 194 11.05 -17.10 -14.47
C ASP A 194 9.95 -18.17 -14.33
N ASP A 195 9.59 -18.82 -15.45
CA ASP A 195 8.55 -19.85 -15.49
C ASP A 195 8.92 -21.12 -14.69
N SER A 196 10.20 -21.34 -14.43
CA SER A 196 10.70 -22.45 -13.60
C SER A 196 10.41 -22.30 -12.11
N VAL A 197 10.11 -21.09 -11.63
CA VAL A 197 9.75 -20.85 -10.23
C VAL A 197 8.27 -21.17 -10.02
N THR A 198 7.97 -22.08 -9.10
CA THR A 198 6.57 -22.40 -8.79
C THR A 198 5.87 -21.28 -8.02
N GLU A 199 4.55 -21.34 -8.00
CA GLU A 199 3.65 -20.27 -7.59
C GLU A 199 3.78 -19.93 -6.11
N LEU A 200 4.13 -20.91 -5.28
CA LEU A 200 4.32 -20.72 -3.84
C LEU A 200 5.60 -19.89 -3.55
N PRO A 201 6.81 -20.30 -3.95
CA PRO A 201 8.00 -19.45 -3.86
C PRO A 201 7.83 -18.08 -4.50
N ARG A 202 7.22 -18.01 -5.69
CA ARG A 202 6.98 -16.74 -6.40
C ARG A 202 6.17 -15.77 -5.55
N GLY A 203 5.04 -16.21 -4.99
CA GLY A 203 4.22 -15.38 -4.12
C GLY A 203 4.93 -14.94 -2.83
N LEU A 204 5.77 -15.81 -2.24
CA LEU A 204 6.57 -15.47 -1.07
C LEU A 204 7.61 -14.38 -1.37
N VAL A 205 8.29 -14.48 -2.52
CA VAL A 205 9.23 -13.45 -2.99
C VAL A 205 8.50 -12.13 -3.20
N TYR A 206 7.40 -12.15 -3.95
CA TYR A 206 6.62 -10.94 -4.26
C TYR A 206 6.14 -10.22 -3.01
N CYS A 207 5.48 -10.93 -2.08
CA CYS A 207 5.01 -10.27 -0.87
C CYS A 207 6.15 -9.83 0.06
N SER A 208 7.32 -10.49 0.05
CA SER A 208 8.48 -10.05 0.84
C SER A 208 9.14 -8.80 0.25
N VAL A 209 9.24 -8.74 -1.08
CA VAL A 209 9.84 -7.61 -1.82
C VAL A 209 8.99 -6.35 -1.67
N LEU A 210 7.66 -6.44 -1.82
CA LEU A 210 6.80 -5.27 -1.65
C LEU A 210 6.89 -4.68 -0.23
N ASP A 211 6.83 -5.53 0.78
CA ASP A 211 7.05 -5.15 2.19
C ASP A 211 8.43 -4.52 2.39
N GLY A 212 9.48 -5.11 1.79
CA GLY A 212 10.84 -4.58 1.86
C GLY A 212 10.99 -3.20 1.20
N CYS A 213 10.42 -3.00 0.01
CA CYS A 213 10.43 -1.71 -0.68
C CYS A 213 9.70 -0.62 0.13
N GLN A 214 8.58 -0.95 0.79
CA GLN A 214 7.88 -0.02 1.67
C GLN A 214 8.75 0.39 2.86
N GLN A 215 9.38 -0.57 3.54
CA GLN A 215 10.27 -0.31 4.66
C GLN A 215 11.51 0.51 4.26
N ALA A 216 11.98 0.34 3.02
CA ALA A 216 13.05 1.13 2.42
C ALA A 216 12.60 2.49 1.87
N PHE A 217 11.31 2.86 1.98
CA PHE A 217 10.74 4.08 1.38
C PHE A 217 10.98 4.17 -0.15
N ALA A 218 11.07 3.02 -0.83
CA ALA A 218 11.31 2.88 -2.27
C ALA A 218 9.99 2.73 -3.04
N VAL A 219 9.18 3.78 -3.06
CA VAL A 219 7.80 3.77 -3.60
C VAL A 219 7.77 3.44 -5.09
N GLU A 220 8.68 4.01 -5.87
CA GLU A 220 8.76 3.84 -7.31
C GLU A 220 8.98 2.36 -7.66
N ARG A 221 9.89 1.70 -6.93
CA ARG A 221 10.15 0.27 -7.05
C ARG A 221 8.98 -0.57 -6.56
N ALA A 222 8.34 -0.17 -5.47
CA ALA A 222 7.12 -0.84 -5.01
C ALA A 222 6.00 -0.79 -6.06
N ARG A 223 5.83 0.33 -6.77
CA ARG A 223 4.85 0.45 -7.87
C ARG A 223 5.19 -0.44 -9.05
N GLU A 224 6.42 -0.39 -9.53
CA GLU A 224 6.92 -1.22 -10.63
C GLU A 224 6.61 -2.71 -10.37
N TRP A 225 6.94 -3.19 -9.17
CA TRP A 225 6.70 -4.59 -8.80
C TRP A 225 5.24 -4.90 -8.49
N ALA A 226 4.46 -3.94 -7.99
CA ALA A 226 3.03 -4.11 -7.76
C ALA A 226 2.26 -4.25 -9.08
N GLU A 227 2.69 -3.60 -10.17
CA GLU A 227 2.12 -3.79 -11.51
C GLU A 227 2.41 -5.20 -12.03
N VAL A 228 3.66 -5.65 -11.98
CA VAL A 228 4.06 -7.03 -12.35
C VAL A 228 3.26 -8.06 -11.55
N LEU A 229 3.09 -7.84 -10.24
CA LEU A 229 2.25 -8.69 -9.40
C LEU A 229 0.79 -8.64 -9.79
N SER A 230 0.26 -7.47 -10.17
CA SER A 230 -1.16 -7.32 -10.52
C SER A 230 -1.50 -8.13 -11.75
N ASP A 231 -0.64 -8.16 -12.76
CA ASP A 231 -0.84 -9.02 -13.94
C ASP A 231 -0.85 -10.51 -13.56
N TRP A 232 0.08 -10.95 -12.70
CA TRP A 232 0.15 -12.34 -12.25
C TRP A 232 -1.01 -12.75 -11.32
N ALA A 233 -1.41 -11.87 -10.39
CA ALA A 233 -2.44 -12.12 -9.40
C ALA A 233 -3.86 -11.95 -9.95
N LEU A 234 -4.10 -11.00 -10.87
CA LEU A 234 -5.39 -10.88 -11.57
C LEU A 234 -5.66 -12.09 -12.47
N ALA A 235 -4.62 -12.74 -12.98
CA ALA A 235 -4.76 -14.00 -13.68
C ALA A 235 -5.16 -15.17 -12.74
N GLN A 236 -5.00 -15.03 -11.42
CA GLN A 236 -5.15 -16.12 -10.45
C GLN A 236 -5.77 -15.66 -9.11
N PRO A 237 -7.06 -15.24 -9.10
CA PRO A 237 -7.72 -14.72 -7.90
C PRO A 237 -7.87 -15.73 -6.75
N GLN A 238 -7.62 -17.02 -7.01
CA GLN A 238 -7.73 -18.12 -6.05
C GLN A 238 -6.50 -18.28 -5.13
N LEU A 239 -5.44 -17.47 -5.34
CA LEU A 239 -4.19 -17.48 -4.57
C LEU A 239 -4.34 -16.88 -3.15
N LEU A 240 -5.24 -17.44 -2.34
CA LEU A 240 -5.60 -16.93 -1.01
C LEU A 240 -4.41 -16.75 -0.07
N LEU A 241 -3.38 -17.60 -0.19
CA LEU A 241 -2.14 -17.49 0.59
C LEU A 241 -1.42 -16.13 0.43
N PHE A 242 -1.64 -15.44 -0.68
CA PHE A 242 -1.00 -14.17 -1.01
C PHE A 242 -2.01 -13.01 -1.10
N THR A 243 -3.18 -13.15 -0.47
CA THR A 243 -4.25 -12.14 -0.57
C THR A 243 -4.27 -11.11 0.54
N GLY A 244 -3.73 -11.35 1.74
CA GLY A 244 -3.79 -10.34 2.80
C GLY A 244 -2.73 -9.27 2.61
N ARG A 245 -1.49 -9.56 3.00
CA ARG A 245 -0.39 -8.58 3.00
C ARG A 245 -0.13 -7.90 1.64
N CYS A 246 -0.11 -8.66 0.55
CA CYS A 246 0.11 -8.12 -0.79
C CYS A 246 -1.02 -7.14 -1.23
N ARG A 247 -2.28 -7.37 -0.83
CA ARG A 247 -3.39 -6.44 -1.12
C ARG A 247 -3.32 -5.19 -0.25
N VAL A 248 -2.87 -5.30 1.00
CA VAL A 248 -2.64 -4.11 1.85
C VAL A 248 -1.60 -3.18 1.23
N HIS A 249 -0.47 -3.72 0.75
CA HIS A 249 0.54 -2.91 0.06
C HIS A 249 0.00 -2.28 -1.23
N ARG A 250 -0.85 -2.99 -1.98
CA ARG A 250 -1.53 -2.39 -3.13
C ARG A 250 -2.48 -1.28 -2.71
N ALA A 251 -3.23 -1.45 -1.62
CA ALA A 251 -4.10 -0.41 -1.07
C ALA A 251 -3.30 0.85 -0.71
N GLU A 252 -2.12 0.71 -0.12
CA GLU A 252 -1.19 1.82 0.17
C GLU A 252 -0.77 2.58 -1.10
N LEU A 253 -0.32 1.85 -2.13
CA LEU A 253 0.12 2.45 -3.39
C LEU A 253 -1.03 3.12 -4.15
N LEU A 254 -2.21 2.50 -4.17
CA LEU A 254 -3.43 3.08 -4.73
C LEU A 254 -3.88 4.33 -3.97
N CYS A 255 -3.76 4.31 -2.63
CA CYS A 255 -4.05 5.47 -1.79
C CYS A 255 -3.12 6.64 -2.14
N LEU A 256 -1.81 6.35 -2.23
CA LEU A 256 -0.80 7.33 -2.61
C LEU A 256 -1.04 7.92 -4.00
N GLY A 257 -1.40 7.07 -4.97
CA GLY A 257 -1.80 7.45 -6.34
C GLY A 257 -3.15 8.15 -6.46
N GLY A 258 -3.88 8.34 -5.36
CA GLY A 258 -5.19 9.02 -5.37
C GLY A 258 -6.37 8.15 -5.81
N ALA A 259 -6.17 6.87 -6.08
CA ALA A 259 -7.20 5.90 -6.41
C ALA A 259 -7.90 5.36 -5.14
N TRP A 260 -8.39 6.25 -4.28
CA TRP A 260 -8.85 5.94 -2.92
C TRP A 260 -9.99 4.92 -2.86
N GLN A 261 -10.89 4.91 -3.84
CA GLN A 261 -11.97 3.92 -3.89
C GLN A 261 -11.45 2.52 -4.22
N ALA A 262 -10.45 2.41 -5.10
CA ALA A 262 -9.80 1.14 -5.40
C ALA A 262 -8.96 0.65 -4.21
N ALA A 263 -8.24 1.57 -3.55
CA ALA A 263 -7.51 1.28 -2.33
C ALA A 263 -8.42 0.72 -1.22
N LEU A 264 -9.60 1.33 -1.04
CA LEU A 264 -10.59 0.87 -0.07
C LEU A 264 -11.10 -0.54 -0.40
N ALA A 265 -11.38 -0.82 -1.67
CA ALA A 265 -11.82 -2.14 -2.12
C ALA A 265 -10.77 -3.24 -1.86
N GLU A 266 -9.49 -2.94 -2.03
CA GLU A 266 -8.41 -3.86 -1.68
C GLU A 266 -8.38 -4.15 -0.18
N ALA A 267 -8.44 -3.13 0.66
CA ALA A 267 -8.50 -3.29 2.12
C ALA A 267 -9.74 -4.06 2.58
N GLU A 268 -10.92 -3.75 2.03
CA GLU A 268 -12.19 -4.44 2.33
C GLU A 268 -12.15 -5.91 1.92
N THR A 269 -11.47 -6.25 0.82
CA THR A 269 -11.29 -7.64 0.39
C THR A 269 -10.50 -8.45 1.43
N VAL A 270 -9.46 -7.86 2.01
CA VAL A 270 -8.69 -8.49 3.10
C VAL A 270 -9.55 -8.66 4.35
N ILE A 271 -10.30 -7.62 4.73
CA ILE A 271 -11.16 -7.64 5.92
C ILE A 271 -12.30 -8.65 5.80
N ALA A 272 -12.85 -8.83 4.60
CA ALA A 272 -13.91 -9.80 4.33
C ALA A 272 -13.40 -11.26 4.29
N ASN A 273 -12.08 -11.49 4.23
CA ASN A 273 -11.52 -12.83 4.17
C ASN A 273 -11.54 -13.49 5.56
N PRO A 274 -12.31 -14.58 5.77
CA PRO A 274 -12.41 -15.25 7.07
C PRO A 274 -11.10 -15.95 7.49
N ARG A 275 -10.13 -16.08 6.57
CA ARG A 275 -8.81 -16.68 6.82
C ARG A 275 -7.69 -15.65 6.97
N ALA A 276 -8.00 -14.36 6.90
CA ALA A 276 -6.99 -13.31 7.09
C ALA A 276 -6.43 -13.37 8.52
N GLU A 277 -5.11 -13.23 8.64
CA GLU A 277 -4.45 -13.22 9.94
C GLU A 277 -4.61 -11.85 10.62
N ALA A 278 -4.47 -11.80 11.96
CA ALA A 278 -4.65 -10.57 12.73
C ALA A 278 -3.76 -9.41 12.21
N HIS A 279 -2.49 -9.70 11.86
CA HIS A 279 -1.59 -8.67 11.35
C HIS A 279 -2.04 -8.08 9.99
N GLU A 280 -2.64 -8.91 9.12
CA GLU A 280 -3.19 -8.49 7.83
C GLU A 280 -4.47 -7.67 8.01
N LEU A 281 -5.36 -8.13 8.90
CA LEU A 281 -6.57 -7.41 9.29
C LEU A 281 -6.24 -6.06 9.89
N GLY A 282 -5.23 -6.00 10.76
CA GLY A 282 -4.78 -4.76 11.39
C GLY A 282 -4.30 -3.74 10.38
N ALA A 283 -3.42 -4.16 9.46
CA ALA A 283 -2.88 -3.28 8.43
C ALA A 283 -3.96 -2.86 7.39
N ALA A 284 -4.87 -3.75 7.02
CA ALA A 284 -6.01 -3.41 6.14
C ALA A 284 -6.96 -2.40 6.78
N ASN A 285 -7.27 -2.58 8.07
CA ASN A 285 -8.09 -1.63 8.82
C ASN A 285 -7.41 -0.27 8.97
N TYR A 286 -6.10 -0.23 9.17
CA TYR A 286 -5.33 1.02 9.18
C TYR A 286 -5.46 1.76 7.85
N GLN A 287 -5.26 1.08 6.72
CA GLN A 287 -5.39 1.69 5.39
C GLN A 287 -6.82 2.21 5.14
N ARG A 288 -7.83 1.46 5.56
CA ARG A 288 -9.23 1.90 5.52
C ARG A 288 -9.44 3.18 6.36
N GLY A 289 -8.85 3.24 7.55
CA GLY A 289 -8.87 4.41 8.42
C GLY A 289 -8.24 5.64 7.78
N GLU A 290 -7.09 5.48 7.12
CA GLU A 290 -6.41 6.56 6.40
C GLU A 290 -7.29 7.12 5.27
N ILE A 291 -7.89 6.26 4.46
CA ILE A 291 -8.78 6.67 3.36
C ILE A 291 -10.01 7.43 3.88
N TYR A 292 -10.67 6.91 4.93
CA TYR A 292 -11.80 7.61 5.55
C TYR A 292 -11.39 8.97 6.13
N ARG A 293 -10.23 9.05 6.79
CA ARG A 293 -9.69 10.31 7.32
C ARG A 293 -9.46 11.32 6.21
N LEU A 294 -8.84 10.91 5.11
CA LEU A 294 -8.58 11.77 3.95
C LEU A 294 -9.88 12.27 3.29
N ARG A 295 -10.94 11.45 3.28
CA ARG A 295 -12.27 11.82 2.76
C ARG A 295 -13.11 12.68 3.71
N GLY A 296 -12.70 12.81 4.97
CA GLY A 296 -13.47 13.51 6.00
C GLY A 296 -14.55 12.66 6.68
N GLU A 297 -14.52 11.35 6.48
CA GLU A 297 -15.44 10.39 7.08
C GLU A 297 -14.93 9.97 8.47
N PHE A 298 -14.74 10.96 9.35
CA PHE A 298 -14.01 10.82 10.62
C PHE A 298 -14.55 9.75 11.57
N ALA A 299 -15.87 9.58 11.65
CA ALA A 299 -16.47 8.53 12.48
C ALA A 299 -16.09 7.12 11.98
N LEU A 300 -16.05 6.92 10.66
CA LEU A 300 -15.62 5.64 10.07
C LEU A 300 -14.12 5.44 10.23
N ALA A 301 -13.33 6.51 10.09
CA ALA A 301 -11.89 6.48 10.32
C ALA A 301 -11.56 6.02 11.75
N GLU A 302 -12.25 6.57 12.76
CA GLU A 302 -12.04 6.20 14.17
C GLU A 302 -12.37 4.73 14.44
N VAL A 303 -13.46 4.21 13.86
CA VAL A 303 -13.78 2.78 13.97
C VAL A 303 -12.67 1.93 13.34
N ALA A 304 -12.25 2.27 12.13
CA ALA A 304 -11.20 1.52 11.43
C ALA A 304 -9.86 1.55 12.18
N TYR A 305 -9.46 2.68 12.77
CA TYR A 305 -8.26 2.73 13.63
C TYR A 305 -8.38 1.90 14.90
N ARG A 306 -9.58 1.82 15.49
CA ARG A 306 -9.83 0.94 16.64
C ARG A 306 -9.70 -0.52 16.23
N ASP A 307 -10.32 -0.91 15.12
CA ASP A 307 -10.24 -2.27 14.59
C ASP A 307 -8.78 -2.66 14.27
N ALA A 308 -7.99 -1.71 13.74
CA ALA A 308 -6.56 -1.90 13.52
C ALA A 308 -5.80 -2.17 14.83
N ASN A 309 -6.05 -1.35 15.85
CA ASN A 309 -5.44 -1.47 17.17
C ASN A 309 -5.84 -2.77 17.89
N ASP A 310 -7.09 -3.21 17.77
CA ASP A 310 -7.57 -4.46 18.36
C ASP A 310 -6.87 -5.69 17.73
N CYS A 311 -6.36 -5.53 16.52
CA CYS A 311 -5.50 -6.52 15.84
C CYS A 311 -4.00 -6.36 16.16
N GLY A 312 -3.62 -5.42 17.02
CA GLY A 312 -2.22 -5.15 17.39
C GLY A 312 -1.45 -4.25 16.43
N HIS A 313 -2.12 -3.59 15.48
CA HIS A 313 -1.50 -2.60 14.59
C HIS A 313 -1.65 -1.20 15.18
N ASP A 314 -0.54 -0.48 15.38
CA ASP A 314 -0.57 0.88 15.94
C ASP A 314 -1.35 1.82 15.00
N PRO A 315 -2.42 2.50 15.47
CA PRO A 315 -3.21 3.39 14.62
C PRO A 315 -2.53 4.73 14.33
N HIS A 316 -1.35 5.00 14.88
CA HIS A 316 -0.58 6.21 14.61
C HIS A 316 0.34 6.05 13.38
N PRO A 317 0.56 7.12 12.60
CA PRO A 317 0.17 8.51 12.86
C PRO A 317 -1.29 8.86 12.51
N GLY A 318 -2.02 8.00 11.80
CA GLY A 318 -3.37 8.28 11.27
C GLY A 318 -4.36 8.78 12.32
N LEU A 319 -4.44 8.12 13.47
CA LEU A 319 -5.32 8.54 14.58
C LEU A 319 -4.93 9.91 15.14
N ALA A 320 -3.63 10.25 15.23
CA ALA A 320 -3.21 11.58 15.68
C ALA A 320 -3.59 12.66 14.67
N LEU A 321 -3.43 12.39 13.37
CA LEU A 321 -3.88 13.29 12.30
C LEU A 321 -5.40 13.46 12.28
N LEU A 322 -6.16 12.41 12.63
CA LEU A 322 -7.61 12.49 12.82
C LEU A 322 -7.95 13.46 13.96
N ARG A 323 -7.29 13.32 15.13
CA ARG A 323 -7.49 14.25 16.25
C ARG A 323 -7.15 15.69 15.88
N LEU A 324 -6.08 15.89 15.12
CA LEU A 324 -5.72 17.21 14.60
C LEU A 324 -6.83 17.79 13.70
N ALA A 325 -7.39 16.99 12.79
CA ALA A 325 -8.46 17.41 11.89
C ALA A 325 -9.78 17.76 12.61
N GLU A 326 -10.03 17.14 13.78
CA GLU A 326 -11.14 17.47 14.67
C GLU A 326 -10.91 18.72 15.54
N GLY A 327 -9.75 19.38 15.40
CA GLY A 327 -9.36 20.53 16.22
C GLY A 327 -8.82 20.16 17.60
N ARG A 328 -8.52 18.88 17.85
CA ARG A 328 -8.01 18.35 19.13
C ARG A 328 -6.49 18.20 19.10
N ALA A 329 -5.81 19.33 18.93
CA ALA A 329 -4.36 19.35 18.73
C ALA A 329 -3.56 18.81 19.93
N ASP A 330 -4.03 19.03 21.16
CA ASP A 330 -3.37 18.48 22.37
C ASP A 330 -3.51 16.96 22.46
N ASP A 331 -4.68 16.40 22.12
CA ASP A 331 -4.88 14.93 22.04
C ASP A 331 -3.96 14.32 20.97
N ALA A 332 -3.85 14.99 19.81
CA ALA A 332 -2.96 14.58 18.73
C ALA A 332 -1.48 14.57 19.18
N ALA A 333 -1.04 15.63 19.86
CA ALA A 333 0.32 15.75 20.37
C ALA A 333 0.64 14.69 21.43
N ALA A 334 -0.29 14.43 22.36
CA ALA A 334 -0.13 13.39 23.36
C ALA A 334 -0.05 11.99 22.74
N GLY A 335 -0.86 11.72 21.70
CA GLY A 335 -0.83 10.47 20.96
C GLY A 335 0.50 10.24 20.25
N ILE A 336 0.89 11.16 19.37
CA ILE A 336 2.11 11.03 18.57
C ILE A 336 3.37 11.07 19.45
N GLY A 337 3.35 11.82 20.55
CA GLY A 337 4.45 11.91 21.50
C GLY A 337 4.74 10.58 22.21
N ARG A 338 3.71 9.78 22.52
CA ARG A 338 3.92 8.43 23.08
C ARG A 338 4.65 7.52 22.09
N VAL A 339 4.22 7.53 20.84
CA VAL A 339 4.84 6.73 19.78
C VAL A 339 6.29 7.14 19.58
N LEU A 340 6.56 8.45 19.46
CA LEU A 340 7.92 8.97 19.36
C LEU A 340 8.79 8.64 20.59
N ALA A 341 8.22 8.53 21.78
CA ALA A 341 8.98 8.19 22.98
C ALA A 341 9.39 6.70 23.03
N THR A 342 8.66 5.83 22.34
CA THR A 342 8.91 4.38 22.32
C THR A 342 9.54 3.86 21.03
N THR A 343 9.59 4.67 19.97
CA THR A 343 10.19 4.29 18.69
C THR A 343 11.66 4.72 18.64
N GLU A 344 12.57 3.75 18.74
CA GLU A 344 14.02 3.99 18.70
C GLU A 344 14.60 3.97 17.27
N GLN A 345 14.09 3.09 16.41
CA GLN A 345 14.61 2.87 15.05
C GLN A 345 14.36 4.08 14.13
N SER A 346 15.42 4.59 13.49
CA SER A 346 15.39 5.80 12.66
C SER A 346 14.34 5.77 11.54
N LEU A 347 14.27 4.68 10.77
CA LEU A 347 13.29 4.55 9.67
C LEU A 347 11.84 4.48 10.19
N SER A 348 11.61 3.79 11.30
CA SER A 348 10.29 3.74 11.96
C SER A 348 9.88 5.12 12.50
N ARG A 349 10.84 5.91 13.00
CA ARG A 349 10.59 7.31 13.41
C ARG A 349 10.23 8.19 12.20
N ALA A 350 10.88 8.01 11.05
CA ALA A 350 10.59 8.77 9.84
C ALA A 350 9.13 8.63 9.36
N GLN A 351 8.46 7.51 9.66
CA GLN A 351 7.04 7.31 9.34
C GLN A 351 6.09 8.23 10.13
N VAL A 352 6.47 8.63 11.34
CA VAL A 352 5.62 9.43 12.25
C VAL A 352 6.03 10.89 12.35
N LEU A 353 7.29 11.22 12.05
CA LEU A 353 7.83 12.59 12.12
C LEU A 353 7.03 13.63 11.30
N PRO A 354 6.61 13.37 10.05
CA PRO A 354 5.82 14.34 9.28
C PRO A 354 4.52 14.77 9.99
N ALA A 355 3.81 13.82 10.60
CA ALA A 355 2.61 14.10 11.36
C ALA A 355 2.91 14.87 12.66
N ALA A 356 3.97 14.48 13.37
CA ALA A 356 4.41 15.17 14.58
C ALA A 356 4.78 16.65 14.31
N ILE A 357 5.42 16.92 13.18
CA ILE A 357 5.77 18.28 12.73
C ILE A 357 4.49 19.09 12.46
N GLU A 358 3.53 18.55 11.71
CA GLU A 358 2.25 19.23 11.43
C GLU A 358 1.47 19.53 12.72
N ILE A 359 1.46 18.59 13.68
CA ILE A 359 0.81 18.77 14.98
C ILE A 359 1.51 19.86 15.79
N ALA A 360 2.85 19.84 15.86
CA ALA A 360 3.63 20.85 16.60
C ALA A 360 3.42 22.26 16.04
N LEU A 361 3.45 22.41 14.71
CA LEU A 361 3.20 23.70 14.03
C LEU A 361 1.78 24.20 14.25
N THR A 362 0.78 23.32 14.20
CA THR A 362 -0.62 23.69 14.50
C THR A 362 -0.79 24.22 15.92
N ARG A 363 0.02 23.74 16.88
CA ARG A 363 0.05 24.20 18.27
C ARG A 363 0.89 25.46 18.47
N GLY A 364 1.55 25.96 17.42
CA GLY A 364 2.50 27.08 17.50
C GLY A 364 3.85 26.72 18.17
N ALA A 365 4.15 25.43 18.34
CA ALA A 365 5.39 24.94 18.95
C ALA A 365 6.51 24.88 17.90
N ILE A 366 6.94 26.06 17.41
CA ILE A 366 7.93 26.17 16.31
C ILE A 366 9.27 25.51 16.66
N ALA A 367 9.74 25.65 17.90
CA ALA A 367 11.00 25.04 18.34
C ALA A 367 10.95 23.50 18.30
N ASP A 368 9.83 22.90 18.75
CA ASP A 368 9.64 21.46 18.71
C ASP A 368 9.56 20.96 17.27
N ALA A 369 8.81 21.66 16.42
CA ALA A 369 8.73 21.35 14.98
C ALA A 369 10.09 21.43 14.29
N ALA A 370 10.93 22.41 14.66
CA ALA A 370 12.29 22.53 14.15
C ALA A 370 13.18 21.35 14.54
N ALA A 371 13.10 20.90 15.80
CA ALA A 371 13.85 19.73 16.26
C ALA A 371 13.43 18.45 15.52
N LEU A 372 12.11 18.24 15.35
CA LEU A 372 11.55 17.10 14.61
C LEU A 372 11.92 17.16 13.11
N SER A 373 11.88 18.35 12.49
CA SER A 373 12.29 18.53 11.10
C SER A 373 13.78 18.26 10.89
N ALA A 374 14.64 18.69 11.82
CA ALA A 374 16.07 18.43 11.77
C ALA A 374 16.40 16.95 12.00
N GLU A 375 15.57 16.24 12.76
CA GLU A 375 15.66 14.79 12.89
C GLU A 375 15.31 14.08 11.58
N LEU A 376 14.18 14.43 10.95
CA LEU A 376 13.76 13.85 9.67
C LEU A 376 14.81 14.07 8.57
N ASP A 377 15.40 15.27 8.51
CA ASP A 377 16.48 15.60 7.57
C ASP A 377 17.74 14.73 7.79
N ARG A 378 18.15 14.53 9.05
CA ARG A 378 19.26 13.61 9.37
C ARG A 378 18.97 12.17 8.96
N ILE A 379 17.74 11.70 9.13
CA ILE A 379 17.34 10.34 8.72
C ILE A 379 17.38 10.23 7.19
N ALA A 380 16.82 11.21 6.47
CA ALA A 380 16.86 11.22 5.01
C ALA A 380 18.28 11.27 4.44
N GLN A 381 19.20 12.00 5.09
CA GLN A 381 20.62 12.03 4.69
C GLN A 381 21.35 10.70 4.98
N ALA A 382 21.01 10.04 6.10
CA ALA A 382 21.60 8.75 6.45
C ALA A 382 21.07 7.59 5.59
N HIS A 383 19.83 7.73 5.11
CA HIS A 383 19.12 6.72 4.33
C HIS A 383 18.46 7.37 3.10
N PRO A 384 19.23 7.69 2.05
CA PRO A 384 18.71 8.36 0.87
C PRO A 384 17.58 7.57 0.21
N SER A 385 16.45 8.23 -0.02
CA SER A 385 15.37 7.74 -0.87
C SER A 385 14.53 8.93 -1.34
N THR A 386 13.95 8.85 -2.54
CA THR A 386 13.13 9.94 -3.10
C THR A 386 12.03 10.36 -2.13
N LEU A 387 11.34 9.39 -1.51
CA LEU A 387 10.24 9.68 -0.58
C LEU A 387 10.75 10.34 0.71
N LEU A 388 11.82 9.84 1.32
CA LEU A 388 12.35 10.42 2.57
C LEU A 388 12.86 11.85 2.36
N GLU A 389 13.59 12.08 1.27
CA GLU A 389 14.04 13.42 0.88
C GLU A 389 12.87 14.35 0.64
N THR A 390 11.81 13.88 -0.03
CA THR A 390 10.60 14.66 -0.29
C THR A 390 9.89 15.04 1.01
N LEU A 391 9.75 14.10 1.94
CA LEU A 391 9.16 14.35 3.26
C LEU A 391 9.98 15.38 4.06
N ALA A 392 11.30 15.27 4.06
CA ALA A 392 12.20 16.21 4.75
C ALA A 392 12.13 17.62 4.15
N VAL A 393 12.18 17.73 2.82
CA VAL A 393 12.10 19.01 2.10
C VAL A 393 10.73 19.67 2.29
N GLN A 394 9.64 18.90 2.24
CA GLN A 394 8.31 19.42 2.55
C GLN A 394 8.22 19.93 3.99
N ALA A 395 8.73 19.17 4.96
CA ALA A 395 8.74 19.56 6.36
C ALA A 395 9.52 20.86 6.59
N SER A 396 10.68 21.01 5.95
CA SER A 396 11.47 22.24 5.99
C SER A 396 10.70 23.44 5.41
N GLY A 397 10.03 23.25 4.26
CA GLY A 397 9.20 24.29 3.65
C GLY A 397 8.01 24.70 4.53
N LEU A 398 7.32 23.72 5.13
CA LEU A 398 6.21 23.95 6.05
C LEU A 398 6.65 24.71 7.31
N LEU A 399 7.77 24.31 7.91
CA LEU A 399 8.36 24.99 9.07
C LEU A 399 8.74 26.43 8.75
N ALA A 400 9.42 26.68 7.63
CA ALA A 400 9.82 28.02 7.21
C ALA A 400 8.61 28.94 6.99
N LEU A 401 7.53 28.41 6.41
CA LEU A 401 6.29 29.18 6.22
C LEU A 401 5.64 29.52 7.57
N ALA A 402 5.54 28.55 8.49
CA ALA A 402 4.97 28.75 9.83
C ALA A 402 5.80 29.71 10.70
N ASP A 403 7.12 29.74 10.49
CA ASP A 403 8.06 30.66 11.15
C ASP A 403 8.10 32.06 10.50
N GLY A 404 7.21 32.34 9.54
CA GLY A 404 7.10 33.66 8.91
C GLY A 404 8.22 33.97 7.91
N ARG A 405 8.90 32.95 7.36
CA ARG A 405 9.97 33.07 6.37
C ARG A 405 9.55 32.50 5.00
N PRO A 406 8.59 33.13 4.30
CA PRO A 406 8.08 32.60 3.04
C PRO A 406 9.13 32.59 1.91
N ALA A 407 10.12 33.49 1.94
CA ALA A 407 11.22 33.48 0.98
C ALA A 407 12.08 32.20 1.07
N ASP A 408 12.25 31.66 2.29
CA ASP A 408 12.98 30.42 2.53
C ASP A 408 12.11 29.19 2.23
N ALA A 409 10.79 29.29 2.47
CA ALA A 409 9.84 28.22 2.22
C ALA A 409 9.66 27.93 0.72
N LEU A 410 9.58 28.96 -0.12
CA LEU A 410 9.27 28.84 -1.55
C LEU A 410 10.14 27.82 -2.31
N PRO A 411 11.50 27.87 -2.25
CA PRO A 411 12.32 26.90 -2.97
C PRO A 411 12.14 25.47 -2.46
N GLN A 412 11.94 25.28 -1.15
CA GLN A 412 11.70 23.95 -0.58
C GLN A 412 10.36 23.38 -1.04
N LEU A 413 9.29 24.19 -0.98
CA LEU A 413 7.96 23.78 -1.43
C LEU A 413 7.92 23.50 -2.95
N ARG A 414 8.65 24.26 -3.77
CA ARG A 414 8.80 23.97 -5.22
C ARG A 414 9.49 22.63 -5.48
N ARG A 415 10.56 22.33 -4.73
CA ARG A 415 11.24 21.02 -4.81
C ARG A 415 10.33 19.88 -4.39
N ALA A 416 9.64 20.02 -3.25
CA ALA A 416 8.65 19.05 -2.79
C ALA A 416 7.53 18.84 -3.83
N GLN A 417 7.03 19.91 -4.45
CA GLN A 417 6.02 19.81 -5.50
C GLN A 417 6.50 18.95 -6.68
N SER A 418 7.71 19.19 -7.19
CA SER A 418 8.27 18.39 -8.29
C SER A 418 8.39 16.93 -7.89
N ALA A 419 8.97 16.66 -6.72
CA ALA A 419 9.20 15.29 -6.28
C ALA A 419 7.89 14.53 -6.03
N TRP A 420 6.84 15.17 -5.48
CA TRP A 420 5.53 14.53 -5.37
C TRP A 420 4.82 14.28 -6.71
N VAL A 421 5.13 15.08 -7.74
CA VAL A 421 4.67 14.80 -9.11
C VAL A 421 5.38 13.57 -9.66
N ASP A 422 6.70 13.48 -9.48
CA ASP A 422 7.50 12.33 -9.93
C ASP A 422 7.11 11.06 -9.18
N LEU A 423 6.75 11.19 -7.90
CA LEU A 423 6.19 10.12 -7.06
C LEU A 423 4.70 9.86 -7.32
N ASP A 424 4.08 10.38 -8.38
CA ASP A 424 2.66 10.19 -8.73
C ASP A 424 1.72 10.26 -7.51
N SER A 425 1.84 11.34 -6.73
CA SER A 425 1.21 11.48 -5.42
C SER A 425 0.26 12.69 -5.40
N PRO A 426 -0.89 12.63 -6.11
CA PRO A 426 -1.71 13.81 -6.40
C PRO A 426 -2.27 14.51 -5.16
N TYR A 427 -2.54 13.78 -4.07
CA TYR A 427 -2.96 14.36 -2.80
C TYR A 427 -1.87 15.26 -2.20
N TYR A 428 -0.64 14.76 -2.14
CA TYR A 428 0.49 15.52 -1.58
C TYR A 428 0.87 16.69 -2.49
N VAL A 429 0.78 16.54 -3.82
CA VAL A 429 0.90 17.67 -4.76
C VAL A 429 -0.13 18.76 -4.44
N ALA A 430 -1.38 18.39 -4.20
CA ALA A 430 -2.42 19.36 -3.87
C ALA A 430 -2.15 20.08 -2.54
N ARG A 431 -1.68 19.35 -1.51
CA ARG A 431 -1.27 19.95 -0.23
C ARG A 431 -0.12 20.95 -0.38
N VAL A 432 0.94 20.58 -1.11
CA VAL A 432 2.06 21.47 -1.35
C VAL A 432 1.65 22.70 -2.17
N ARG A 433 0.70 22.55 -3.12
CA ARG A 433 0.13 23.69 -3.84
C ARG A 433 -0.64 24.66 -2.95
N THR A 434 -1.36 24.15 -1.94
CA THR A 434 -1.98 25.01 -0.92
C THR A 434 -0.92 25.83 -0.18
N LEU A 435 0.16 25.19 0.28
CA LEU A 435 1.28 25.87 0.96
C LEU A 435 2.00 26.87 0.04
N LEU A 436 2.20 26.54 -1.23
CA LEU A 436 2.76 27.46 -2.23
C LEU A 436 1.86 28.67 -2.43
N GLY A 437 0.53 28.48 -2.45
CA GLY A 437 -0.43 29.56 -2.53
C GLY A 437 -0.33 30.54 -1.35
N GLU A 438 -0.23 30.00 -0.12
CA GLU A 438 -0.01 30.79 1.10
C GLU A 438 1.34 31.53 1.06
N CYS A 439 2.40 30.83 0.66
CA CYS A 439 3.74 31.37 0.53
C CYS A 439 3.79 32.54 -0.48
N LEU A 440 3.19 32.38 -1.66
CA LEU A 440 3.14 33.41 -2.70
C LEU A 440 2.30 34.61 -2.25
N SER A 441 1.19 34.36 -1.54
CA SER A 441 0.38 35.43 -0.97
C SER A 441 1.16 36.25 0.06
N ALA A 442 1.92 35.59 0.94
CA ALA A 442 2.79 36.25 1.92
C ALA A 442 3.94 37.06 1.28
N LEU A 443 4.38 36.65 0.08
CA LEU A 443 5.37 37.39 -0.73
C LEU A 443 4.76 38.51 -1.59
N GLY A 444 3.44 38.67 -1.59
CA GLY A 444 2.72 39.67 -2.38
C GLY A 444 2.42 39.26 -3.83
N ASP A 445 2.72 38.03 -4.23
CA ASP A 445 2.36 37.47 -5.54
C ASP A 445 0.93 36.90 -5.51
N GLY A 446 -0.05 37.80 -5.61
CA GLY A 446 -1.46 37.41 -5.59
C GLY A 446 -1.90 36.59 -6.80
N GLU A 447 -1.26 36.77 -7.97
CA GLU A 447 -1.62 36.00 -9.17
C GLU A 447 -1.11 34.57 -9.08
N GLY A 448 0.17 34.39 -8.73
CA GLY A 448 0.76 33.08 -8.47
C GLY A 448 0.03 32.35 -7.35
N ALA A 449 -0.32 33.05 -6.26
CA ALA A 449 -1.11 32.47 -5.17
C ALA A 449 -2.44 31.89 -5.66
N ARG A 450 -3.20 32.65 -6.46
CA ARG A 450 -4.48 32.19 -7.02
C ARG A 450 -4.31 31.02 -7.98
N TRP A 451 -3.25 31.01 -8.78
CA TRP A 451 -2.95 29.90 -9.69
C TRP A 451 -2.74 28.59 -8.93
N GLU A 452 -1.85 28.60 -7.92
CA GLU A 452 -1.56 27.42 -7.11
C GLU A 452 -2.80 26.95 -6.33
N GLN A 453 -3.55 27.87 -5.71
CA GLN A 453 -4.77 27.53 -4.97
C GLN A 453 -5.88 26.97 -5.86
N THR A 454 -6.07 27.49 -7.07
CA THR A 454 -7.08 26.96 -8.01
C THR A 454 -6.72 25.54 -8.42
N ALA A 455 -5.43 25.29 -8.68
CA ALA A 455 -4.96 23.98 -9.06
C ALA A 455 -4.99 22.97 -7.88
N ALA A 456 -4.74 23.42 -6.65
CA ALA A 456 -4.94 22.64 -5.43
C ALA A 456 -6.42 22.28 -5.24
N GLU A 457 -7.33 23.26 -5.33
CA GLU A 457 -8.77 23.05 -5.18
C GLU A 457 -9.30 22.02 -6.18
N ALA A 458 -8.93 22.14 -7.45
CA ALA A 458 -9.35 21.20 -8.49
C ALA A 458 -8.88 19.76 -8.19
N ALA A 459 -7.66 19.59 -7.66
CA ALA A 459 -7.14 18.27 -7.29
C ALA A 459 -7.85 17.69 -6.05
N LEU A 460 -8.05 18.50 -5.00
CA LEU A 460 -8.74 18.07 -3.77
C LEU A 460 -10.20 17.69 -4.04
N VAL A 461 -10.89 18.41 -4.93
CA VAL A 461 -12.25 18.07 -5.38
C VAL A 461 -12.26 16.72 -6.09
N ARG A 462 -11.35 16.48 -7.04
CA ARG A 462 -11.29 15.20 -7.76
C ARG A 462 -11.02 14.00 -6.84
N LEU A 463 -10.17 14.19 -5.83
CA LEU A 463 -9.84 13.15 -4.85
C LEU A 463 -10.97 12.92 -3.84
N GLY A 464 -11.83 13.92 -3.60
CA GLY A 464 -12.80 13.89 -2.50
C GLY A 464 -12.16 14.21 -1.14
N ALA A 465 -11.06 14.97 -1.13
CA ALA A 465 -10.30 15.35 0.06
C ALA A 465 -11.01 16.47 0.85
N ALA A 466 -12.20 16.18 1.40
CA ALA A 466 -13.09 17.19 1.97
C ALA A 466 -12.47 18.05 3.09
N PRO A 467 -11.69 17.49 4.04
CA PRO A 467 -11.07 18.29 5.10
C PRO A 467 -10.06 19.31 4.56
N ASP A 468 -9.17 18.90 3.66
CA ASP A 468 -8.19 19.77 3.03
C ASP A 468 -8.83 20.83 2.15
N LEU A 469 -9.91 20.47 1.43
CA LEU A 469 -10.69 21.42 0.63
C LEU A 469 -11.34 22.49 1.53
N ALA A 470 -11.87 22.09 2.68
CA ALA A 470 -12.45 23.03 3.65
C ALA A 470 -11.39 23.97 4.22
N ARG A 471 -10.20 23.46 4.58
CA ARG A 471 -9.06 24.27 5.05
C ARG A 471 -8.62 25.29 4.00
N LEU A 472 -8.43 24.86 2.75
CA LEU A 472 -8.06 25.74 1.63
C LEU A 472 -9.07 26.88 1.44
N ARG A 473 -10.38 26.56 1.51
CA ARG A 473 -11.45 27.56 1.34
C ARG A 473 -11.56 28.51 2.52
N ALA A 474 -11.32 28.05 3.75
CA ALA A 474 -11.33 28.88 4.95
C ALA A 474 -10.17 29.90 4.97
N GLY A 475 -9.02 29.55 4.38
CA GLY A 475 -7.85 30.43 4.26
C GLY A 475 -7.98 31.55 3.21
N ARG A 476 -9.02 31.55 2.37
CA ARG A 476 -9.20 32.59 1.35
C ARG A 476 -9.74 33.89 1.96
N PRO A 477 -9.17 35.06 1.61
CA PRO A 477 -9.74 36.35 2.01
C PRO A 477 -11.19 36.48 1.50
N ALA A 478 -12.09 37.01 2.31
CA ALA A 478 -13.49 37.25 1.95
C ALA A 478 -13.71 38.15 0.70
N ALA A 479 -12.65 38.81 0.21
CA ALA A 479 -12.67 39.56 -1.05
C ALA A 479 -12.65 38.63 -2.28
N ASP A 480 -11.92 37.51 -2.24
CA ASP A 480 -11.85 36.54 -3.34
C ASP A 480 -13.15 35.72 -3.44
N SER A 481 -13.73 35.32 -2.32
CA SER A 481 -15.02 34.60 -2.32
C SER A 481 -16.18 35.43 -2.90
N ARG A 482 -16.12 36.76 -2.84
CA ARG A 482 -17.08 37.66 -3.51
C ARG A 482 -16.89 37.73 -5.03
N GLN A 483 -15.68 37.47 -5.54
CA GLN A 483 -15.41 37.46 -6.98
C GLN A 483 -15.94 36.19 -7.65
N TYR A 484 -16.07 35.09 -6.90
CA TYR A 484 -16.57 33.80 -7.38
C TYR A 484 -17.99 33.44 -6.90
N ALA A 485 -18.54 34.14 -5.90
CA ALA A 485 -19.94 33.98 -5.52
C ALA A 485 -20.84 34.41 -6.68
N ILE A 486 -21.68 33.51 -7.19
CA ILE A 486 -22.78 33.87 -8.08
C ILE A 486 -23.65 34.88 -7.32
N THR A 487 -23.82 36.09 -7.87
CA THR A 487 -24.64 37.09 -7.19
C THR A 487 -26.09 36.63 -7.12
N PRO A 488 -26.89 37.09 -6.15
CA PRO A 488 -28.31 36.74 -6.08
C PRO A 488 -29.06 36.98 -7.40
N ARG A 489 -28.67 38.03 -8.13
CA ARG A 489 -29.29 38.38 -9.42
C ARG A 489 -28.89 37.44 -10.55
N GLU A 490 -27.63 37.04 -10.62
CA GLU A 490 -27.17 36.05 -11.60
C GLU A 490 -27.73 34.66 -11.31
N LEU A 491 -27.87 34.28 -10.04
CA LEU A 491 -28.51 33.03 -9.63
C LEU A 491 -29.98 33.00 -10.04
N GLN A 492 -30.69 34.11 -9.86
CA GLN A 492 -32.09 34.25 -10.29
C GLN A 492 -32.22 34.12 -11.82
N VAL A 493 -31.32 34.75 -12.58
CA VAL A 493 -31.26 34.62 -14.04
C VAL A 493 -30.92 33.19 -14.47
N LEU A 494 -30.00 32.52 -13.77
CA LEU A 494 -29.59 31.13 -14.03
C LEU A 494 -30.74 30.14 -13.81
N ARG A 495 -31.51 30.31 -12.72
CA ARG A 495 -32.67 29.46 -12.41
C ARG A 495 -33.78 29.57 -13.47
N LEU A 496 -34.11 30.79 -13.87
CA LEU A 496 -35.10 31.02 -14.94
C LEU A 496 -34.59 30.53 -16.30
N ALA A 497 -33.28 30.61 -16.54
CA ALA A 497 -32.67 30.04 -17.74
C ALA A 497 -32.74 28.51 -17.75
N ALA A 498 -32.50 27.87 -16.60
CA ALA A 498 -32.57 26.42 -16.43
C ALA A 498 -34.01 25.89 -16.54
N SER A 499 -35.02 26.70 -16.22
CA SER A 499 -36.43 26.37 -16.48
C SER A 499 -36.89 26.64 -17.92
N GLY A 500 -35.96 26.90 -18.84
CA GLY A 500 -36.24 27.02 -20.28
C GLY A 500 -36.68 28.39 -20.78
N LEU A 501 -36.67 29.44 -19.94
CA LEU A 501 -37.06 30.78 -20.40
C LEU A 501 -35.96 31.39 -21.29
N THR A 502 -36.37 32.19 -22.28
CA THR A 502 -35.47 33.02 -23.10
C THR A 502 -35.07 34.30 -22.35
N ASN A 503 -33.96 34.95 -22.72
CA ASN A 503 -33.56 36.21 -22.08
C ASN A 503 -34.64 37.31 -22.15
N LYS A 504 -35.47 37.30 -23.21
CA LYS A 504 -36.63 38.20 -23.33
C LYS A 504 -37.73 37.88 -22.31
N ALA A 505 -38.04 36.60 -22.11
CA ALA A 505 -39.02 36.16 -21.12
C ALA A 505 -38.52 36.42 -19.68
N ILE A 506 -37.24 36.15 -19.42
CA ILE A 506 -36.58 36.46 -18.13
C ILE A 506 -36.62 37.96 -17.85
N ALA A 507 -36.38 38.79 -18.87
CA ALA A 507 -36.42 40.24 -18.75
C ALA A 507 -37.83 40.73 -18.35
N THR A 508 -38.88 40.15 -18.93
CA THR A 508 -40.28 40.44 -18.55
C THR A 508 -40.56 40.01 -17.11
N GLU A 509 -40.20 38.78 -16.73
CA GLU A 509 -40.41 38.22 -15.39
C GLU A 509 -39.72 39.05 -14.31
N LEU A 510 -38.48 39.47 -14.59
CA LEU A 510 -37.64 40.20 -13.66
C LEU A 510 -37.80 41.73 -13.73
N GLN A 511 -38.73 42.22 -14.57
CA GLN A 511 -38.99 43.65 -14.85
C GLN A 511 -37.72 44.45 -15.17
N VAL A 512 -36.87 43.91 -16.04
CA VAL A 512 -35.62 44.55 -16.50
C VAL A 512 -35.51 44.51 -18.02
N SER A 513 -34.49 45.18 -18.58
CA SER A 513 -34.21 45.09 -20.01
C SER A 513 -33.55 43.75 -20.39
N THR A 514 -33.79 43.25 -21.61
CA THR A 514 -33.09 42.07 -22.15
C THR A 514 -31.58 42.21 -22.09
N ARG A 515 -31.06 43.41 -22.38
CA ARG A 515 -29.63 43.73 -22.30
C ARG A 515 -29.07 43.53 -20.88
N THR A 516 -29.88 43.78 -19.85
CA THR A 516 -29.50 43.54 -18.46
C THR A 516 -29.35 42.05 -18.18
N VAL A 517 -30.28 41.23 -18.70
CA VAL A 517 -30.21 39.76 -18.59
C VAL A 517 -29.02 39.21 -19.37
N ASP A 518 -28.76 39.70 -20.59
CA ASP A 518 -27.61 39.30 -21.40
C ASP A 518 -26.28 39.56 -20.68
N ARG A 519 -26.16 40.73 -20.03
CA ARG A 519 -24.99 41.09 -19.22
C ARG A 519 -24.83 40.17 -18.02
N HIS A 520 -25.90 39.90 -17.27
CA HIS A 520 -25.83 38.98 -16.13
C HIS A 520 -25.49 37.54 -16.57
N MET A 521 -26.03 37.08 -17.70
CA MET A 521 -25.71 35.76 -18.23
C MET A 521 -24.26 35.68 -18.71
N SER A 522 -23.75 36.72 -19.37
CA SER A 522 -22.35 36.78 -19.83
C SER A 522 -21.37 36.81 -18.66
N GLU A 523 -21.68 37.62 -17.64
CA GLU A 523 -20.85 37.74 -16.44
C GLU A 523 -20.89 36.46 -15.59
N LEU A 524 -22.05 35.81 -15.50
CA LEU A 524 -22.20 34.49 -14.89
C LEU A 524 -21.36 33.44 -15.63
N MET A 525 -21.51 33.33 -16.96
CA MET A 525 -20.78 32.36 -17.80
C MET A 525 -19.27 32.53 -17.66
N ARG A 526 -18.80 33.79 -17.66
CA ARG A 526 -17.40 34.13 -17.39
C ARG A 526 -16.95 33.70 -15.99
N ARG A 527 -17.81 33.88 -14.98
CA ARG A 527 -17.50 33.53 -13.57
C ARG A 527 -17.46 32.03 -13.31
N ILE A 528 -18.32 31.25 -13.97
CA ILE A 528 -18.37 29.77 -13.84
C ILE A 528 -17.51 29.05 -14.90
N GLY A 529 -16.78 29.78 -15.74
CA GLY A 529 -15.82 29.21 -16.70
C GLY A 529 -16.44 28.48 -17.88
N VAL A 530 -17.69 28.81 -18.26
CA VAL A 530 -18.38 28.18 -19.40
C VAL A 530 -18.60 29.16 -20.54
N SER A 531 -18.61 28.66 -21.77
CA SER A 531 -18.73 29.50 -22.97
C SER A 531 -20.14 29.54 -23.57
N SER A 532 -21.09 28.78 -23.01
CA SER A 532 -22.46 28.71 -23.53
C SER A 532 -23.52 28.65 -22.44
N ARG A 533 -24.72 29.15 -22.77
CA ARG A 533 -25.91 29.09 -21.90
C ARG A 533 -26.24 27.66 -21.49
N VAL A 534 -26.13 26.72 -22.43
CA VAL A 534 -26.44 25.30 -22.18
C VAL A 534 -25.47 24.72 -21.15
N ALA A 535 -24.18 25.04 -21.28
CA ALA A 535 -23.17 24.65 -20.29
C ALA A 535 -23.42 25.32 -18.92
N ALA A 536 -23.88 26.58 -18.90
CA ALA A 536 -24.26 27.24 -17.65
C ALA A 536 -25.44 26.56 -16.96
N THR A 537 -26.46 26.14 -17.72
CA THR A 537 -27.61 25.40 -17.15
C THR A 537 -27.24 23.99 -16.70
N ALA A 538 -26.33 23.30 -17.40
CA ALA A 538 -25.81 22.00 -16.97
C ALA A 538 -25.02 22.13 -15.66
N TYR A 539 -24.14 23.13 -15.57
CA TYR A 539 -23.42 23.47 -14.34
C TYR A 539 -24.36 23.69 -13.15
N ALA A 540 -25.50 24.37 -13.36
CA ALA A 540 -26.50 24.61 -12.32
C ALA A 540 -27.15 23.31 -11.80
N TYR A 541 -27.38 22.33 -12.68
CA TYR A 541 -27.90 21.01 -12.32
C TYR A 541 -26.86 20.19 -11.55
N GLU A 542 -25.62 20.11 -12.05
CA GLU A 542 -24.53 19.33 -11.45
C GLU A 542 -24.16 19.81 -10.04
N HIS A 543 -24.30 21.11 -9.77
CA HIS A 543 -23.91 21.73 -8.50
C HIS A 543 -25.10 22.03 -7.57
N GLY A 544 -26.31 21.53 -7.88
CA GLY A 544 -27.48 21.65 -7.01
C GLY A 544 -28.01 23.08 -6.81
N LEU A 545 -27.71 24.02 -7.73
CA LEU A 545 -28.03 25.45 -7.59
C LEU A 545 -29.51 25.80 -7.87
N LEU A 546 -30.27 24.81 -8.33
CA LEU A 546 -31.68 24.92 -8.68
C LEU A 546 -32.63 24.72 -7.47
N GLY A 547 -32.09 24.43 -6.29
CA GLY A 547 -32.87 24.29 -5.05
C GLY A 547 -33.33 25.63 -4.47
N GLY A 548 -34.65 25.80 -4.39
CA GLY A 548 -35.39 26.87 -3.73
C GLY A 548 -36.86 26.52 -3.66
#